data_AF-A0A926C6Z8-F1
#
_entry.id   AF-A0A926C6Z8-F1
#
_cell.length_a   1.000
_cell.length_b   1.000
_cell.length_c   1.000
_cell.angle_alpha   90.00
_cell.angle_beta   90.00
_cell.angle_gamma   90.00
#
_symmetry.space_group_name_H-M   'P 1'
#
loop_
_entity.id
_entity.type
_entity.pdbx_description
1 polymer ?
#
loop_
_entity_poly.entity_id
_entity_poly.type
_entity_poly.pdbx_seq_one_letter_code
_entity_poly.pdbx_strand_id
1 'polypeptide(L)'
;GAQFIVTPVSKKSVIQTAHRYDTPIFSGAFSPGEILTAFEQGADVVKLFPAEVLGIPFLKAIKAPMPQLQLMPTGGVTVANVGDWIRAGACAVGVGSALTDPGLIESGNYPALTERATLFREQVKLARTSMSQSGNG
;
A
#
# COMPACT_ATOMS: atom_id res chain seq x y z
N GLY A 1 11.30 18.75 4.03
CA GLY A 1 9.96 18.77 3.40
C GLY A 1 9.40 17.36 3.35
N ALA A 2 8.30 17.14 2.63
CA ALA A 2 7.75 15.79 2.41
C ALA A 2 8.82 14.85 1.80
N GLN A 3 8.80 13.58 2.18
CA GLN A 3 9.76 12.57 1.73
C GLN A 3 9.22 11.71 0.56
N PHE A 4 7.92 11.81 0.28
CA PHE A 4 7.26 11.13 -0.83
C PHE A 4 5.93 11.82 -1.14
N ILE A 5 5.37 11.50 -2.31
CA ILE A 5 4.05 11.97 -2.76
C ILE A 5 3.11 10.77 -2.89
N VAL A 6 1.85 10.93 -2.47
CA VAL A 6 0.78 9.94 -2.67
C VAL A 6 -0.38 10.61 -3.37
N THR A 7 -0.91 9.97 -4.41
CA THR A 7 -2.10 10.47 -5.12
C THR A 7 -3.23 9.43 -5.08
N PRO A 8 -4.50 9.84 -5.13
CA PRO A 8 -5.62 8.91 -5.27
C PRO A 8 -5.77 8.39 -6.72
N VAL A 9 -5.21 9.11 -7.70
CA VAL A 9 -5.28 8.81 -9.14
C VAL A 9 -3.94 9.12 -9.82
N SER A 10 -3.70 8.53 -10.99
CA SER A 10 -2.45 8.72 -11.73
C SER A 10 -2.51 9.88 -12.72
N LYS A 11 -1.48 10.73 -12.70
CA LYS A 11 -1.25 11.79 -13.69
C LYS A 11 0.22 11.86 -14.02
N LYS A 12 0.56 11.67 -15.30
CA LYS A 12 1.95 11.73 -15.81
C LYS A 12 2.70 12.97 -15.35
N SER A 13 2.07 14.15 -15.42
CA SER A 13 2.70 15.41 -15.02
C SER A 13 3.07 15.46 -13.54
N VAL A 14 2.30 14.80 -12.68
CA VAL A 14 2.59 14.73 -11.24
C VAL A 14 3.77 13.79 -10.99
N ILE A 15 3.81 12.63 -11.65
CA ILE A 15 4.94 11.68 -11.57
C ILE A 15 6.24 12.38 -12.02
N GLN A 16 6.21 13.02 -13.19
CA GLN A 16 7.36 13.76 -13.71
C GLN A 16 7.81 14.90 -12.81
N THR A 17 6.87 15.59 -12.15
CA THR A 17 7.21 16.66 -11.20
C THR A 17 7.86 16.08 -9.95
N ALA A 18 7.32 14.99 -9.40
CA ALA A 18 7.90 14.30 -8.25
C ALA A 18 9.36 13.91 -8.51
N HIS A 19 9.63 13.26 -9.64
CA HIS A 19 10.97 12.85 -10.04
C HIS A 19 11.91 14.02 -10.35
N ARG A 20 11.40 15.13 -10.91
CA ARG A 20 12.21 16.35 -11.11
C ARG A 20 12.79 16.87 -9.80
N TYR A 21 12.08 16.66 -8.69
CA TYR A 21 12.51 17.04 -7.35
C TYR A 21 13.03 15.85 -6.54
N ASP A 22 13.47 14.77 -7.20
CA ASP A 22 14.05 13.58 -6.59
C ASP A 22 13.18 13.01 -5.44
N THR A 23 11.86 13.04 -5.64
CA THR A 23 10.88 12.64 -4.65
C THR A 23 10.10 11.41 -5.15
N PRO A 24 10.11 10.28 -4.41
CA PRO A 24 9.34 9.10 -4.76
C PRO A 24 7.83 9.36 -4.80
N ILE A 25 7.13 8.68 -5.70
CA ILE A 25 5.67 8.79 -5.85
C ILE A 25 4.94 7.45 -5.81
N PHE A 26 3.86 7.44 -5.03
CA PHE A 26 2.91 6.35 -4.86
C PHE A 26 1.62 6.74 -5.61
N SER A 27 1.56 6.41 -6.89
CA SER A 27 0.52 6.91 -7.82
C SER A 27 -0.72 6.03 -7.79
N GLY A 28 -1.91 6.63 -7.61
CA GLY A 28 -3.18 5.90 -7.49
C GLY A 28 -3.70 5.29 -8.80
N ALA A 29 -4.25 4.08 -8.74
CA ALA A 29 -4.93 3.41 -9.84
C ALA A 29 -6.02 2.44 -9.34
N PHE A 30 -7.04 2.21 -10.17
CA PHE A 30 -8.17 1.33 -9.87
C PHE A 30 -8.22 0.11 -10.80
N SER A 31 -7.87 0.25 -12.09
CA SER A 31 -7.98 -0.81 -13.11
C SER A 31 -6.62 -1.35 -13.60
N PRO A 32 -6.56 -2.54 -14.22
CA PRO A 32 -5.31 -3.07 -14.79
C PRO A 32 -4.62 -2.11 -15.76
N GLY A 33 -5.40 -1.43 -16.61
CA GLY A 33 -4.87 -0.48 -17.59
C GLY A 33 -4.26 0.77 -16.93
N GLU A 34 -4.92 1.32 -15.90
CA GLU A 34 -4.37 2.44 -15.13
C GLU A 34 -3.11 2.06 -14.36
N ILE A 35 -3.07 0.84 -13.80
CA ILE A 35 -1.92 0.31 -13.07
C ILE A 35 -0.70 0.22 -14.01
N LEU A 36 -0.87 -0.42 -15.17
CA LEU A 36 0.20 -0.55 -16.15
C LEU A 36 0.65 0.83 -16.65
N THR A 37 -0.30 1.70 -16.96
CA THR A 37 -0.02 3.07 -17.42
C THR A 37 0.79 3.86 -16.38
N ALA A 38 0.45 3.76 -15.09
CA ALA A 38 1.18 4.45 -14.03
C ALA A 38 2.61 3.91 -13.88
N PHE A 39 2.78 2.59 -13.96
CA PHE A 39 4.09 1.94 -13.93
C PHE A 39 4.96 2.37 -15.12
N GLU A 40 4.44 2.35 -16.34
CA GLU A 40 5.16 2.77 -17.55
C GLU A 40 5.49 4.27 -17.56
N GLN A 41 4.68 5.09 -16.88
CA GLN A 41 4.96 6.51 -16.65
C GLN A 41 6.04 6.75 -15.58
N GLY A 42 6.51 5.70 -14.91
CA GLY A 42 7.60 5.75 -13.95
C GLY A 42 7.16 5.79 -12.48
N ALA A 43 5.90 5.55 -12.14
CA ALA A 43 5.51 5.52 -10.73
C ALA A 43 6.36 4.51 -9.93
N ASP A 44 6.98 4.95 -8.84
CA ASP A 44 7.83 4.09 -7.99
C ASP A 44 7.03 2.96 -7.34
N VAL A 45 5.79 3.29 -6.95
CA VAL A 45 4.79 2.35 -6.45
C VAL A 45 3.43 2.72 -7.01
N VAL A 46 2.64 1.74 -7.42
CA VAL A 46 1.23 1.96 -7.79
C VAL A 46 0.35 1.67 -6.59
N LYS A 47 -0.35 2.71 -6.12
CA LYS A 47 -1.34 2.61 -5.06
C LYS A 47 -2.64 2.04 -5.63
N LEU A 48 -3.03 0.85 -5.21
CA LEU A 48 -4.34 0.28 -5.55
C LEU A 48 -5.40 0.91 -4.64
N PHE A 49 -6.35 1.64 -5.21
CA PHE A 49 -7.31 2.41 -4.42
C PHE A 49 -8.68 2.54 -5.10
N PRO A 50 -9.80 2.34 -4.37
CA PRO A 50 -9.89 1.85 -2.98
C PRO A 50 -9.76 0.32 -2.90
N ALA A 51 -8.83 -0.17 -2.08
CA ALA A 51 -8.49 -1.59 -2.01
C ALA A 51 -9.60 -2.47 -1.41
N GLU A 52 -10.50 -1.94 -0.59
CA GLU A 52 -11.64 -2.70 -0.06
C GLU A 52 -12.65 -3.12 -1.14
N VAL A 53 -12.77 -2.33 -2.22
CA VAL A 53 -13.62 -2.64 -3.37
C VAL A 53 -12.94 -3.65 -4.28
N LEU A 54 -11.63 -3.49 -4.51
CA LEU A 54 -10.85 -4.36 -5.38
C LEU A 54 -10.59 -5.74 -4.76
N GLY A 55 -10.24 -5.76 -3.48
CA GLY A 55 -9.94 -6.96 -2.71
C GLY A 55 -8.59 -7.61 -3.07
N ILE A 56 -8.20 -8.56 -2.22
CA ILE A 56 -6.98 -9.36 -2.38
C ILE A 56 -6.97 -10.20 -3.67
N PRO A 57 -8.09 -10.82 -4.11
CA PRO A 57 -8.12 -11.56 -5.37
C PRO A 57 -7.71 -10.70 -6.58
N PHE A 58 -8.12 -9.43 -6.62
CA PHE A 58 -7.72 -8.51 -7.67
C PHE A 58 -6.20 -8.29 -7.67
N LEU A 59 -5.60 -7.99 -6.51
CA LEU A 59 -4.14 -7.80 -6.42
C LEU A 59 -3.40 -9.04 -6.95
N LYS A 60 -3.81 -10.24 -6.54
CA LYS A 60 -3.21 -11.50 -7.02
C LYS A 60 -3.36 -11.66 -8.54
N ALA A 61 -4.53 -11.34 -9.08
CA ALA A 61 -4.81 -11.43 -10.52
C ALA A 61 -3.95 -10.45 -11.34
N ILE A 62 -3.66 -9.25 -10.82
CA ILE A 62 -2.74 -8.29 -11.46
C ILE A 62 -1.29 -8.78 -11.38
N LYS A 63 -0.85 -9.27 -10.22
CA LYS A 63 0.53 -9.70 -10.01
C LYS A 63 0.89 -10.99 -10.76
N ALA A 64 -0.07 -11.87 -11.03
CA ALA A 64 0.18 -13.13 -11.74
C ALA A 64 0.86 -12.93 -13.12
N PRO A 65 0.34 -12.06 -14.02
CA PRO A 65 1.01 -11.75 -15.30
C PRO A 65 2.08 -10.65 -15.19
N MET A 66 2.08 -9.84 -14.13
CA MET A 66 2.96 -8.67 -13.98
C MET A 66 3.65 -8.65 -12.59
N PRO A 67 4.49 -9.66 -12.27
CA PRO A 67 5.09 -9.81 -10.94
C PRO A 67 6.04 -8.67 -10.55
N GLN A 68 6.59 -7.96 -11.53
CA GLN A 68 7.49 -6.82 -11.35
C GLN A 68 6.82 -5.59 -10.73
N LEU A 69 5.49 -5.49 -10.80
CA LEU A 69 4.76 -4.33 -10.28
C LEU A 69 4.88 -4.23 -8.75
N GLN A 70 5.27 -3.03 -8.30
CA GLN A 70 5.22 -2.64 -6.89
C GLN A 70 3.82 -2.08 -6.59
N LEU A 71 2.98 -2.89 -5.95
CA LEU A 71 1.59 -2.55 -5.66
C LEU A 71 1.38 -2.32 -4.16
N MET A 72 0.71 -1.22 -3.83
CA MET A 72 0.37 -0.83 -2.46
C MET A 72 -1.15 -0.64 -2.30
N PRO A 73 -1.91 -1.63 -1.80
CA PRO A 73 -3.33 -1.48 -1.49
C PRO A 73 -3.54 -0.44 -0.39
N THR A 74 -4.53 0.43 -0.59
CA THR A 74 -4.95 1.45 0.37
C THR A 74 -6.48 1.56 0.39
N GLY A 75 -7.07 1.70 1.58
CA GLY A 75 -8.52 1.72 1.79
C GLY A 75 -9.02 0.36 2.30
N GLY A 76 -9.64 0.35 3.48
CA GLY A 76 -10.10 -0.87 4.18
C GLY A 76 -9.00 -1.83 4.68
N VAL A 77 -7.76 -1.35 4.81
CA VAL A 77 -6.68 -2.13 5.45
C VAL A 77 -6.84 -2.06 6.98
N THR A 78 -6.83 -3.23 7.63
CA THR A 78 -7.01 -3.41 9.08
C THR A 78 -5.93 -4.32 9.66
N VAL A 79 -5.79 -4.36 10.99
CA VAL A 79 -4.86 -5.31 11.65
C VAL A 79 -5.18 -6.76 11.28
N ALA A 80 -6.47 -7.09 11.10
CA ALA A 80 -6.91 -8.44 10.79
C ALA A 80 -6.53 -8.89 9.37
N ASN A 81 -6.46 -7.97 8.40
CA ASN A 81 -6.24 -8.31 6.99
C ASN A 81 -4.86 -7.88 6.45
N VAL A 82 -4.08 -7.09 7.18
CA VAL A 82 -2.82 -6.54 6.68
C VAL A 82 -1.82 -7.63 6.27
N GLY A 83 -1.76 -8.72 7.04
CA GLY A 83 -0.91 -9.86 6.69
C GLY A 83 -1.32 -10.52 5.37
N ASP A 84 -2.63 -10.52 5.06
CA ASP A 84 -3.15 -11.11 3.83
C ASP A 84 -2.76 -10.32 2.58
N TRP A 85 -2.77 -8.99 2.68
CA TRP A 85 -2.28 -8.12 1.61
C TRP A 85 -0.80 -8.36 1.32
N ILE A 86 0.04 -8.45 2.37
CA ILE A 86 1.47 -8.71 2.22
C ILE A 86 1.73 -10.07 1.57
N ARG A 87 1.09 -11.15 2.06
CA ARG A 87 1.23 -12.49 1.48
C ARG A 87 0.69 -12.60 0.06
N ALA A 88 -0.26 -11.75 -0.32
CA ALA A 88 -0.75 -11.66 -1.69
C ALA A 88 0.26 -10.98 -2.65
N GLY A 89 1.36 -10.43 -2.12
CA GLY A 89 2.44 -9.82 -2.89
C GLY A 89 2.41 -8.30 -2.91
N ALA A 90 1.63 -7.65 -2.03
CA ALA A 90 1.75 -6.21 -1.82
C ALA A 90 3.14 -5.86 -1.28
N CYS A 91 3.79 -4.85 -1.85
CA CYS A 91 5.12 -4.39 -1.39
C CYS A 91 5.02 -3.60 -0.08
N ALA A 92 3.91 -2.88 0.08
CA ALA A 92 3.54 -2.08 1.24
C ALA A 92 2.00 -2.03 1.36
N VAL A 93 1.49 -1.40 2.43
CA VAL A 93 0.06 -1.11 2.58
C VAL A 93 -0.12 0.35 2.99
N GLY A 94 -1.19 0.98 2.52
CA GLY A 94 -1.64 2.28 3.03
C GLY A 94 -2.73 2.09 4.07
N VAL A 95 -2.52 2.62 5.28
CA VAL A 95 -3.47 2.52 6.40
C VAL A 95 -3.98 3.91 6.75
N GLY A 96 -5.30 4.07 6.77
CA GLY A 96 -5.97 5.34 7.12
C GLY A 96 -6.48 5.35 8.56
N SER A 97 -7.78 5.58 8.72
CA SER A 97 -8.48 5.68 10.01
C SER A 97 -8.33 4.45 10.91
N ALA A 98 -8.08 3.27 10.34
CA ALA A 98 -7.80 2.07 11.13
C ALA A 98 -6.55 2.20 12.02
N LEU A 99 -5.59 3.04 11.62
CA LEU A 99 -4.42 3.40 12.42
C LEU A 99 -4.62 4.74 13.14
N THR A 100 -5.13 5.75 12.42
CA THR A 100 -5.28 7.14 12.89
C THR A 100 -6.74 7.43 13.22
N ASP A 101 -7.22 6.78 14.27
CA ASP A 101 -8.60 6.89 14.73
C ASP A 101 -8.90 8.30 15.24
N PRO A 102 -9.86 9.03 14.64
CA PRO A 102 -10.16 10.41 15.02
C PRO A 102 -10.54 10.55 16.49
N GLY A 103 -11.28 9.59 17.06
CA GLY A 103 -11.72 9.64 18.46
C GLY A 103 -10.55 9.43 19.43
N LEU A 104 -9.60 8.53 19.10
CA LEU A 104 -8.38 8.37 19.89
C LEU A 104 -7.48 9.61 19.80
N ILE A 105 -7.41 10.25 18.64
CA ILE A 105 -6.64 11.49 18.46
C ILE A 105 -7.28 12.63 19.28
N GLU A 106 -8.60 12.80 19.16
CA GLU A 106 -9.35 13.85 19.86
C GLU A 106 -9.29 13.68 21.38
N SER A 107 -9.34 12.45 21.87
CA SER A 107 -9.19 12.14 23.31
C SER A 107 -7.75 12.14 23.82
N GLY A 108 -6.75 12.36 22.95
CA GLY A 108 -5.33 12.33 23.32
C GLY A 108 -4.81 10.95 23.74
N ASN A 109 -5.51 9.87 23.35
CA ASN A 109 -5.15 8.50 23.72
C ASN A 109 -4.05 7.93 22.81
N TYR A 110 -2.88 8.55 22.87
CA TYR A 110 -1.68 8.11 22.16
C TYR A 110 -1.18 6.69 22.54
N PRO A 111 -1.36 6.20 23.78
CA PRO A 111 -1.06 4.80 24.10
C PRO A 111 -1.84 3.81 23.24
N ALA A 112 -3.15 4.02 23.06
CA ALA A 112 -3.96 3.15 22.20
C ALA A 112 -3.56 3.23 20.72
N LEU A 113 -3.20 4.41 20.22
CA LEU A 113 -2.64 4.56 18.86
C LEU A 113 -1.31 3.80 18.70
N THR A 114 -0.46 3.84 19.73
CA THR A 114 0.83 3.13 19.75
C THR A 114 0.64 1.62 19.75
N GLU A 115 -0.32 1.12 20.53
CA GLU A 115 -0.70 -0.29 20.55
C GLU A 115 -1.18 -0.75 19.16
N ARG A 116 -2.09 0.02 18.54
CA ARG A 116 -2.57 -0.27 17.17
C ARG A 116 -1.42 -0.30 16.15
N ALA A 117 -0.52 0.69 16.19
CA ALA A 117 0.64 0.73 15.31
C ALA A 117 1.56 -0.49 15.51
N THR A 118 1.74 -0.92 16.76
CA THR A 118 2.51 -2.11 17.11
C THR A 118 1.89 -3.37 16.52
N LEU A 119 0.57 -3.53 16.65
CA LEU A 119 -0.16 -4.67 16.09
C LEU A 119 -0.03 -4.74 14.56
N PHE A 120 -0.17 -3.62 13.85
CA PHE A 120 0.06 -3.58 12.40
C PHE A 120 1.48 -4.04 12.04
N ARG A 121 2.49 -3.53 12.75
CA ARG A 121 3.90 -3.89 12.50
C ARG A 121 4.15 -5.38 12.72
N GLU A 122 3.63 -5.95 13.81
CA GLU A 122 3.81 -7.38 14.10
C GLU A 122 3.13 -8.26 13.04
N GLN A 123 1.90 -7.92 12.61
CA GLN A 123 1.21 -8.68 11.57
C GLN A 123 1.94 -8.63 10.22
N VAL A 124 2.48 -7.47 9.84
CA VAL A 124 3.33 -7.35 8.64
C VAL A 124 4.62 -8.16 8.77
N LYS A 125 5.26 -8.13 9.94
CA LYS A 125 6.50 -8.89 10.21
C LYS A 125 6.24 -10.39 10.12
N LEU A 126 5.19 -10.90 10.77
CA LEU A 126 4.78 -12.30 10.70
C LEU A 126 4.52 -12.73 9.26
N ALA A 127 3.77 -11.94 8.50
CA ALA A 127 3.50 -12.20 7.10
C ALA A 127 4.79 -12.33 6.27
N ARG A 128 5.73 -11.38 6.40
CA ARG A 128 7.01 -11.40 5.67
C ARG A 128 7.88 -12.62 6.03
N THR A 129 7.99 -12.95 7.32
CA THR A 129 8.77 -14.12 7.76
C THR A 129 8.21 -15.43 7.20
N SER A 130 6.88 -15.58 7.14
CA SER A 130 6.26 -16.79 6.60
C SER A 130 6.54 -17.01 5.10
N MET A 131 6.72 -15.92 4.33
CA MET A 131 7.04 -15.98 2.89
C MET A 131 8.50 -16.36 2.63
N SER A 132 9.44 -15.93 3.47
CA SER A 132 10.86 -16.30 3.32
C SER A 132 11.11 -17.79 3.56
N GLN A 133 10.28 -18.45 4.38
CA GLN A 133 10.39 -19.88 4.67
C GLN A 133 9.80 -20.76 3.56
N SER A 134 8.86 -20.26 2.77
CA SER A 134 8.18 -21.02 1.71
C SER A 134 8.88 -20.96 0.35
N GLY A 135 9.88 -20.09 0.18
CA GLY A 135 10.71 -19.98 -1.04
C GLY A 135 11.95 -20.90 -1.07
N ASN A 136 12.16 -21.74 -0.04
CA ASN A 136 13.28 -22.68 0.07
C ASN A 136 12.87 -24.15 -0.20
N GLY A 137 11.76 -24.38 -0.90
CA GLY A 137 11.24 -25.71 -1.25
C GLY A 137 11.21 -25.93 -2.76
#